data_AF-A0A368N4I5-F1
#
_entry.id   AF-A0A368N4I5-F1
#
_cell.length_a   1.000
_cell.length_b   1.000
_cell.length_c   1.000
_cell.angle_alpha   90.00
_cell.angle_beta   90.00
_cell.angle_gamma   90.00
#
_symmetry.space_group_name_H-M   'P 1'
#
loop_
_entity.id
_entity.type
_entity.pdbx_description
1 polymer ?
#
loop_
_entity_poly.entity_id
_entity_poly.type
_entity_poly.pdbx_seq_one_letter_code
_entity_poly.pdbx_strand_id
1 'polypeptide(L)'
;MRPITSVALSLSLVASNAAADNVPKPFVEKMIAKSMQEQCASSAYLACRDISAAECQKQGELYLKTCIAPLPDQIPMGSAAFEKEMEACGVKLADKLGIDLDKAEACDDAMEMAEEESVYHDELTPEQLEELMRAEQLKQQQEMQAFVDMMREATGSGNRLEEITLPLYEPYELGIHMADGAAWEELRGLPAVTFRVNASKDEVLAFYKQKLPTFKVDPNDPYRLVEKVLPGEETIAKYINVPHVAIYGDTFVQLTYRR
;
A
#
# COMPACT_ATOMS: atom_id res chain seq x y z
N MET A 1 -10.66 -26.25 -0.47
CA MET A 1 -9.44 -26.24 -1.29
C MET A 1 -8.97 -24.80 -1.41
N ARG A 2 -8.46 -24.26 -0.30
CA ARG A 2 -7.88 -22.91 -0.20
C ARG A 2 -6.65 -22.91 0.74
N PRO A 3 -5.64 -23.78 0.57
CA PRO A 3 -4.58 -23.97 1.58
C PRO A 3 -3.41 -22.97 1.48
N ILE A 4 -3.48 -22.01 0.56
CA ILE A 4 -2.47 -20.95 0.33
C ILE A 4 -3.18 -19.58 0.38
N THR A 5 -4.35 -19.56 1.01
CA THR A 5 -5.14 -18.35 1.07
C THR A 5 -4.72 -17.41 2.17
N SER A 6 -4.04 -17.79 3.25
CA SER A 6 -3.61 -16.77 4.24
C SER A 6 -2.69 -15.69 3.64
N VAL A 7 -1.73 -16.07 2.79
CA VAL A 7 -0.87 -15.11 2.07
C VAL A 7 -1.66 -14.41 0.96
N ALA A 8 -2.53 -15.12 0.23
CA ALA A 8 -3.36 -14.55 -0.84
C ALA A 8 -4.50 -13.64 -0.33
N LEU A 9 -5.03 -13.85 0.88
CA LEU A 9 -6.01 -13.04 1.61
C LEU A 9 -5.35 -11.76 2.08
N SER A 10 -4.15 -11.89 2.67
CA SER A 10 -3.32 -10.74 3.03
C SER A 10 -2.99 -9.89 1.80
N LEU A 11 -2.65 -10.53 0.67
CA LEU A 11 -2.42 -9.86 -0.62
C LEU A 11 -3.69 -9.23 -1.20
N SER A 12 -4.87 -9.84 -1.04
CA SER A 12 -6.14 -9.29 -1.55
C SER A 12 -6.68 -8.15 -0.68
N LEU A 13 -6.41 -8.13 0.62
CA LEU A 13 -6.65 -6.97 1.50
C LEU A 13 -5.78 -5.77 1.10
N VAL A 14 -4.52 -5.99 0.72
CA VAL A 14 -3.66 -4.90 0.20
C VAL A 14 -4.11 -4.45 -1.20
N ALA A 15 -4.56 -5.36 -2.06
CA ALA A 15 -5.13 -5.02 -3.37
C ALA A 15 -6.46 -4.25 -3.28
N SER A 16 -7.24 -4.46 -2.22
CA SER A 16 -8.51 -3.76 -2.01
C SER A 16 -8.33 -2.27 -1.70
N ASN A 17 -7.19 -1.87 -1.13
CA ASN A 17 -6.88 -0.49 -0.77
C ASN A 17 -5.93 0.21 -1.75
N ALA A 18 -5.16 -0.56 -2.53
CA ALA A 18 -4.35 -0.03 -3.63
C ALA A 18 -5.14 -0.15 -4.93
N ALA A 19 -5.70 0.94 -5.42
CA ALA A 19 -6.38 1.05 -6.72
C ALA A 19 -5.44 0.87 -7.94
N ALA A 20 -4.41 0.04 -7.82
CA ALA A 20 -3.43 -0.24 -8.84
C ALA A 20 -3.69 -1.63 -9.41
N ASP A 21 -4.21 -1.68 -10.64
CA ASP A 21 -4.46 -2.92 -11.39
C ASP A 21 -3.18 -3.72 -11.67
N ASN A 22 -1.99 -3.12 -11.45
CA ASN A 22 -0.70 -3.76 -11.57
C ASN A 22 0.24 -3.31 -10.43
N VAL A 23 0.85 -4.27 -9.76
CA VAL A 23 1.74 -4.06 -8.62
C VAL A 23 3.17 -4.44 -9.01
N PRO A 24 4.19 -3.59 -8.72
CA PRO A 24 5.58 -3.93 -9.02
C PRO A 24 6.01 -5.22 -8.33
N LYS A 25 6.60 -6.14 -9.08
CA LYS A 25 7.07 -7.44 -8.56
C LYS A 25 7.97 -7.34 -7.32
N PRO A 26 8.95 -6.41 -7.21
CA PRO A 26 9.75 -6.28 -5.99
C PRO A 26 8.91 -5.98 -4.75
N PHE A 27 7.80 -5.26 -4.90
CA PHE A 27 6.87 -4.99 -3.81
C PHE A 27 6.12 -6.26 -3.40
N VAL A 28 5.64 -7.05 -4.37
CA VAL A 28 4.99 -8.36 -4.11
C VAL A 28 5.95 -9.32 -3.41
N GLU A 29 7.20 -9.41 -3.88
CA GLU A 29 8.25 -10.23 -3.26
C GLU A 29 8.49 -9.82 -1.80
N LYS A 30 8.58 -8.51 -1.52
CA LYS A 30 8.77 -7.98 -0.16
C LYS A 30 7.56 -8.26 0.74
N MET A 31 6.34 -8.12 0.22
CA MET A 31 5.12 -8.40 0.98
C MET A 31 5.02 -9.87 1.37
N ILE A 32 5.23 -10.77 0.41
CA ILE A 32 5.22 -12.22 0.67
C ILE A 32 6.34 -12.59 1.64
N ALA A 33 7.56 -12.10 1.43
CA ALA A 33 8.68 -12.37 2.33
C ALA A 33 8.38 -11.94 3.78
N LYS A 34 7.75 -10.77 3.97
CA LYS A 34 7.35 -10.27 5.29
C LYS A 34 6.27 -11.14 5.91
N SER A 35 5.20 -11.46 5.17
CA SER A 35 4.12 -12.33 5.65
C SER A 35 4.64 -13.71 6.08
N MET A 36 5.55 -14.29 5.28
CA MET A 36 6.18 -15.56 5.64
C MET A 36 7.10 -15.44 6.85
N GLN A 37 7.84 -14.34 7.00
CA GLN A 37 8.64 -14.09 8.19
C GLN A 37 7.77 -14.05 9.46
N GLU A 38 6.61 -13.41 9.41
CA GLU A 38 5.65 -13.33 10.52
C GLU A 38 5.07 -14.72 10.85
N GLN A 39 4.61 -15.46 9.84
CA GLN A 39 4.10 -16.84 10.02
C GLN A 39 5.18 -17.76 10.59
N CYS A 40 6.41 -17.71 10.06
CA CYS A 40 7.52 -18.54 10.54
C CYS A 40 8.04 -18.13 11.92
N ALA A 41 7.64 -16.97 12.46
CA ALA A 41 7.89 -16.57 13.84
C ALA A 41 6.78 -17.01 14.81
N SER A 42 5.60 -17.38 14.30
CA SER A 42 4.47 -17.83 15.11
C SER A 42 4.66 -19.29 15.58
N SER A 43 4.84 -19.48 16.89
CA SER A 43 4.93 -20.82 17.49
C SER A 43 3.66 -21.64 17.30
N ALA A 44 2.49 -21.00 17.29
CA ALA A 44 1.21 -21.65 17.02
C ALA A 44 1.13 -22.19 15.60
N TYR A 45 1.52 -21.38 14.61
CA TYR A 45 1.58 -21.80 13.20
C TYR A 45 2.54 -22.97 13.01
N LEU A 46 3.76 -22.86 13.54
CA LEU A 46 4.78 -23.91 13.42
C LEU A 46 4.33 -25.23 14.08
N ALA A 47 3.74 -25.17 15.27
CA ALA A 47 3.24 -26.35 15.97
C ALA A 47 2.07 -27.00 15.22
N CYS A 48 1.15 -26.19 14.70
CA CYS A 48 -0.01 -26.65 13.97
C CYS A 48 0.38 -27.32 12.63
N ARG A 49 1.34 -26.74 11.91
CA ARG A 49 1.89 -27.30 10.67
C ARG A 49 2.88 -28.44 10.91
N ASP A 50 3.36 -28.62 12.14
CA ASP A 50 4.39 -29.59 12.54
C ASP A 50 5.70 -29.41 11.75
N ILE A 51 6.16 -28.16 11.67
CA ILE A 51 7.40 -27.78 10.98
C ILE A 51 8.26 -26.89 11.87
N SER A 52 9.56 -26.89 11.62
CA SER A 52 10.48 -25.94 12.27
C SER A 52 10.42 -24.56 11.61
N ALA A 53 10.82 -23.52 12.34
CA ALA A 53 10.97 -22.17 11.77
C ALA A 53 11.91 -22.15 10.54
N ALA A 54 12.99 -22.94 10.58
CA ALA A 54 13.94 -23.05 9.47
C ALA A 54 13.32 -23.71 8.23
N GLU A 55 12.52 -24.76 8.43
CA GLU A 55 11.79 -25.39 7.33
C GLU A 55 10.73 -24.44 6.76
N CYS A 56 9.99 -23.72 7.61
CA CYS A 56 9.04 -22.69 7.19
C CYS A 56 9.71 -21.60 6.33
N GLN A 57 10.86 -21.06 6.77
CA GLN A 57 11.61 -20.06 6.00
C GLN A 57 12.06 -20.59 4.64
N LYS A 58 12.59 -21.82 4.61
CA LYS A 58 13.02 -22.48 3.38
C LYS A 58 11.86 -22.72 2.40
N GLN A 59 10.67 -23.07 2.91
CA GLN A 59 9.47 -23.18 2.08
C GLN A 59 9.11 -21.82 1.47
N GLY A 60 9.26 -20.73 2.20
CA GLY A 60 9.01 -19.39 1.69
C GLY A 60 9.99 -18.88 0.65
N GLU A 61 11.28 -19.12 0.84
CA GLU A 61 12.28 -18.85 -0.19
C GLU A 61 11.98 -19.63 -1.47
N LEU A 62 11.56 -20.89 -1.33
CA LEU A 62 11.24 -21.72 -2.48
C LEU A 62 9.95 -21.26 -3.17
N TYR A 63 8.96 -20.77 -2.43
CA TYR A 63 7.75 -20.17 -2.97
C TYR A 63 8.06 -18.90 -3.77
N LEU A 64 8.80 -17.96 -3.20
CA LEU A 64 9.25 -16.75 -3.90
C LEU A 64 10.00 -17.10 -5.19
N LYS A 65 10.93 -18.05 -5.12
CA LYS A 65 11.74 -18.48 -6.26
C LYS A 65 10.95 -19.21 -7.35
N THR A 66 9.96 -20.02 -6.97
CA THR A 66 9.27 -20.91 -7.91
C THR A 66 8.00 -20.28 -8.46
N CYS A 67 7.28 -19.50 -7.65
CA CYS A 67 5.98 -18.97 -8.00
C CYS A 67 6.00 -17.47 -8.34
N ILE A 68 6.86 -16.67 -7.69
CA ILE A 68 6.90 -15.22 -7.90
C ILE A 68 7.98 -14.82 -8.90
N ALA A 69 9.19 -15.37 -8.77
CA ALA A 69 10.31 -15.01 -9.63
C ALA A 69 10.07 -15.22 -11.15
N PRO A 70 9.22 -16.17 -11.62
CA PRO A 70 8.89 -16.27 -13.04
C PRO A 70 7.89 -15.23 -13.56
N LEU A 71 7.21 -14.50 -12.67
CA LEU A 71 6.18 -13.53 -13.05
C LEU A 71 6.79 -12.28 -13.72
N PRO A 72 6.00 -11.56 -14.54
CA PRO A 72 6.39 -10.26 -15.08
C PRO A 72 6.68 -9.23 -13.99
N ASP A 73 7.41 -8.16 -14.34
CA ASP A 73 7.78 -7.09 -13.41
C ASP A 73 6.57 -6.29 -12.88
N GLN A 74 5.44 -6.38 -13.56
CA GLN A 74 4.16 -5.79 -13.18
C GLN A 74 3.13 -6.91 -13.01
N ILE A 75 2.64 -7.12 -11.79
CA ILE A 75 1.77 -8.24 -11.43
C ILE A 75 0.33 -7.75 -11.31
N PRO A 76 -0.63 -8.31 -12.06
CA PRO A 76 -2.04 -7.92 -11.98
C PRO A 76 -2.71 -8.54 -10.76
N MET A 77 -2.34 -8.06 -9.57
CA MET A 77 -2.90 -8.51 -8.30
C MET A 77 -4.42 -8.32 -8.27
N GLY A 78 -5.15 -9.30 -7.75
CA GLY A 78 -6.62 -9.29 -7.71
C GLY A 78 -7.29 -9.73 -9.01
N SER A 79 -6.53 -10.04 -10.07
CA SER A 79 -7.10 -10.70 -11.25
C SER A 79 -7.30 -12.20 -10.98
N ALA A 80 -8.46 -12.74 -11.38
CA ALA A 80 -8.77 -14.17 -11.25
C ALA A 80 -7.74 -15.08 -11.96
N ALA A 81 -7.08 -14.56 -13.01
CA ALA A 81 -6.03 -15.27 -13.72
C ALA A 81 -4.77 -15.42 -12.84
N PHE A 82 -4.33 -14.34 -12.22
CA PHE A 82 -3.20 -14.34 -11.30
C PHE A 82 -3.46 -15.23 -10.09
N GLU A 83 -4.63 -15.10 -9.46
CA GLU A 83 -5.01 -15.93 -8.30
C GLU A 83 -4.94 -17.43 -8.64
N LYS A 84 -5.49 -17.81 -9.80
CA LYS A 84 -5.45 -19.20 -10.28
C LYS A 84 -4.03 -19.69 -10.58
N GLU A 85 -3.18 -18.83 -11.13
CA GLU A 85 -1.77 -19.17 -11.41
C GLU A 85 -0.99 -19.40 -10.11
N MET A 86 -1.18 -18.52 -9.12
CA MET A 86 -0.54 -18.63 -7.81
C MET A 86 -1.02 -19.86 -7.04
N GLU A 87 -2.32 -20.14 -7.06
CA GLU A 87 -2.90 -21.35 -6.48
C GLU A 87 -2.30 -22.61 -7.11
N ALA A 88 -2.28 -22.68 -8.45
CA ALA A 88 -1.73 -23.83 -9.17
C ALA A 88 -0.23 -24.01 -8.93
N CYS A 89 0.55 -22.93 -8.83
CA CYS A 89 1.97 -23.01 -8.48
C CYS A 89 2.15 -23.54 -7.06
N GLY A 90 1.36 -23.03 -6.12
CA GLY A 90 1.41 -23.43 -4.74
C GLY A 90 1.05 -24.90 -4.50
N VAL A 91 0.04 -25.44 -5.19
CA VAL A 91 -0.28 -26.88 -5.15
C VAL A 91 0.90 -27.73 -5.64
N LYS A 92 1.51 -27.36 -6.79
CA LYS A 92 2.70 -28.06 -7.31
C LYS A 92 3.87 -28.02 -6.34
N LEU A 93 4.03 -26.89 -5.64
CA LEU A 93 5.09 -26.73 -4.68
C LEU A 93 4.84 -27.57 -3.43
N ALA A 94 3.60 -27.60 -2.93
CA ALA A 94 3.19 -28.45 -1.83
C ALA A 94 3.42 -29.93 -2.13
N ASP A 95 3.02 -30.40 -3.31
CA ASP A 95 3.28 -31.77 -3.78
C ASP A 95 4.78 -32.10 -3.76
N LYS A 96 5.60 -31.17 -4.28
CA LYS A 96 7.06 -31.32 -4.34
C LYS A 96 7.72 -31.39 -2.95
N LEU A 97 7.15 -30.67 -1.99
CA LEU A 97 7.64 -30.58 -0.62
C LEU A 97 7.04 -31.66 0.30
N GLY A 98 6.06 -32.43 -0.19
CA GLY A 98 5.32 -33.39 0.63
C GLY A 98 4.47 -32.72 1.70
N ILE A 99 3.98 -31.50 1.44
CA ILE A 99 3.10 -30.77 2.35
C ILE A 99 1.70 -31.36 2.21
N ASP A 100 1.15 -31.81 3.33
CA ASP A 100 -0.26 -32.18 3.42
C ASP A 100 -1.11 -30.90 3.35
N LEU A 101 -1.80 -30.72 2.22
CA LEU A 101 -2.66 -29.57 1.96
C LEU A 101 -3.92 -29.57 2.83
N ASP A 102 -4.46 -30.74 3.16
CA ASP A 102 -5.65 -30.84 4.03
C ASP A 102 -5.28 -30.44 5.46
N LYS A 103 -4.11 -30.87 5.94
CA LYS A 103 -3.56 -30.41 7.23
C LYS A 103 -3.20 -28.92 7.20
N ALA A 104 -2.78 -28.38 6.05
CA ALA A 104 -2.54 -26.94 5.88
C ALA A 104 -3.83 -26.14 6.04
N GLU A 105 -4.86 -26.52 5.29
CA GLU A 105 -6.15 -25.86 5.27
C GLU A 105 -6.80 -25.91 6.66
N ALA A 106 -6.82 -27.09 7.31
CA ALA A 106 -7.34 -27.22 8.66
C ALA A 106 -6.57 -26.38 9.70
N CYS A 107 -5.28 -26.14 9.47
CA CYS A 107 -4.47 -25.31 10.35
C CYS A 107 -4.81 -23.82 10.19
N ASP A 108 -4.91 -23.36 8.94
CA ASP A 108 -5.28 -21.98 8.63
C ASP A 108 -6.69 -21.68 9.17
N ASP A 109 -7.66 -22.56 8.92
CA ASP A 109 -9.04 -22.45 9.44
C ASP A 109 -9.06 -22.39 10.97
N ALA A 110 -8.26 -23.22 11.64
CA ALA A 110 -8.19 -23.24 13.10
C ALA A 110 -7.55 -21.97 13.69
N MET A 111 -6.57 -21.39 13.01
CA MET A 111 -5.98 -20.10 13.42
C MET A 111 -6.96 -18.94 13.19
N GLU A 112 -7.68 -18.93 12.06
CA GLU A 112 -8.70 -17.91 11.75
C GLU A 112 -9.82 -17.95 12.80
N MET A 113 -10.34 -19.14 13.11
CA MET A 113 -11.33 -19.31 14.18
C MET A 113 -10.79 -18.91 15.56
N ALA A 114 -9.52 -19.21 15.86
CA ALA A 114 -8.92 -18.82 17.14
C ALA A 114 -8.73 -17.29 17.26
N GLU A 115 -8.40 -16.62 16.16
CA GLU A 115 -8.36 -15.16 16.10
C GLU A 115 -9.77 -14.57 16.30
N GLU A 116 -10.78 -15.08 15.59
CA GLU A 116 -12.17 -14.64 15.74
C GLU A 116 -12.74 -14.92 17.15
N GLU A 117 -12.50 -16.09 17.74
CA GLU A 117 -12.95 -16.43 19.09
C GLU A 117 -12.23 -15.62 20.18
N SER A 118 -10.95 -15.26 19.97
CA SER A 118 -10.19 -14.42 20.93
C SER A 118 -10.75 -13.01 21.06
N VAL A 119 -11.49 -12.53 20.05
CA VAL A 119 -12.18 -11.22 20.06
C VAL A 119 -13.48 -11.28 20.89
N TYR A 120 -14.03 -12.47 21.18
CA TYR A 120 -15.36 -12.60 21.78
C TYR A 120 -15.46 -13.41 23.09
N HIS A 121 -14.38 -14.04 23.60
CA HIS A 121 -14.53 -15.04 24.68
C HIS A 121 -13.83 -14.83 26.04
N ASP A 122 -13.19 -13.69 26.28
CA ASP A 122 -12.91 -13.27 27.66
C ASP A 122 -13.76 -12.04 28.00
N GLU A 123 -14.47 -12.09 29.13
CA GLU A 123 -15.13 -10.92 29.73
C GLU A 123 -14.03 -9.94 30.18
N LEU A 124 -13.41 -9.25 29.21
CA LEU A 124 -12.48 -8.18 29.47
C LEU A 124 -13.20 -7.13 30.29
N THR A 125 -12.59 -6.74 31.41
CA THR A 125 -13.06 -5.56 32.13
C THR A 125 -12.97 -4.34 31.21
N PRO A 126 -13.77 -3.28 31.42
CA PRO A 126 -13.71 -2.07 30.59
C PRO A 126 -12.30 -1.48 30.46
N GLU A 127 -11.47 -1.60 31.50
CA GLU A 127 -10.08 -1.15 31.50
C GLU A 127 -9.19 -2.01 30.59
N GLN A 128 -9.37 -3.34 30.59
CA GLN A 128 -8.62 -4.24 29.71
C GLN A 128 -9.05 -4.08 28.25
N LEU A 129 -10.34 -3.80 28.00
CA LEU A 129 -10.84 -3.50 26.66
C LEU A 129 -10.25 -2.19 26.13
N GLU A 130 -10.18 -1.14 26.95
CA GLU A 130 -9.55 0.13 26.56
C GLU A 130 -8.05 -0.04 26.27
N GLU A 131 -7.35 -0.85 27.07
CA GLU A 131 -5.93 -1.14 26.87
C GLU A 131 -5.69 -1.96 25.59
N LEU A 132 -6.54 -2.96 25.31
CA LEU A 132 -6.50 -3.74 24.07
C LEU A 132 -6.77 -2.84 22.85
N MET A 133 -7.80 -2.00 22.91
CA MET A 133 -8.12 -1.03 21.84
C MET A 133 -6.96 -0.06 21.60
N ARG A 134 -6.30 0.42 22.66
CA ARG A 134 -5.12 1.29 22.53
C ARG A 134 -3.94 0.54 21.90
N ALA A 135 -3.69 -0.70 22.31
CA ALA A 135 -2.63 -1.54 21.76
C ALA A 135 -2.87 -1.83 20.27
N GLU A 136 -4.11 -2.14 19.89
CA GLU A 136 -4.50 -2.41 18.51
C GLU A 136 -4.46 -1.15 17.64
N GLN A 137 -4.89 0.01 18.16
CA GLN A 137 -4.70 1.29 17.48
C GLN A 137 -3.22 1.60 17.25
N LEU A 138 -2.37 1.34 18.24
CA LEU A 138 -0.92 1.53 18.10
C LEU A 138 -0.33 0.57 17.06
N LYS A 139 -0.76 -0.70 17.06
CA LYS A 139 -0.36 -1.70 16.06
C LYS A 139 -0.77 -1.28 14.65
N GLN A 140 -2.03 -0.89 14.45
CA GLN A 140 -2.50 -0.37 13.15
C GLN A 140 -1.73 0.88 12.72
N GLN A 141 -1.40 1.80 13.63
CA GLN A 141 -0.57 2.96 13.31
C GLN A 141 0.84 2.55 12.89
N GLN A 142 1.45 1.57 13.56
CA GLN A 142 2.77 1.05 13.20
C GLN A 142 2.76 0.33 11.85
N GLU A 143 1.74 -0.47 11.57
CA GLU A 143 1.57 -1.16 10.29
C GLU A 143 1.33 -0.17 9.14
N MET A 144 0.47 0.84 9.37
CA MET A 144 0.26 1.94 8.43
C MET A 144 1.56 2.70 8.18
N GLN A 145 2.34 3.01 9.22
CA GLN A 145 3.62 3.69 9.08
C GLN A 145 4.62 2.84 8.28
N ALA A 146 4.73 1.55 8.58
CA ALA A 146 5.58 0.64 7.83
C ALA A 146 5.15 0.50 6.36
N PHE A 147 3.85 0.54 6.09
CA PHE A 147 3.31 0.56 4.73
C PHE A 147 3.66 1.87 4.01
N VAL A 148 3.52 3.01 4.68
CA VAL A 148 3.94 4.33 4.16
C VAL A 148 5.44 4.35 3.86
N ASP A 149 6.26 3.80 4.74
CA ASP A 149 7.72 3.74 4.54
C ASP A 149 8.09 2.78 3.39
N MET A 150 7.38 1.67 3.24
CA MET A 150 7.54 0.76 2.11
C MET A 150 7.13 1.40 0.79
N MET A 151 5.99 2.09 0.75
CA MET A 151 5.56 2.90 -0.39
C MET A 151 6.57 3.99 -0.69
N ARG A 152 7.15 4.60 0.36
CA ARG A 152 8.15 5.66 0.22
C ARG A 152 9.41 5.13 -0.46
N GLU A 153 9.89 3.98 0.00
CA GLU A 153 11.03 3.27 -0.59
C GLU A 153 10.75 2.83 -2.04
N ALA A 154 9.58 2.25 -2.30
CA ALA A 154 9.20 1.73 -3.63
C ALA A 154 9.01 2.82 -4.69
N THR A 155 8.53 4.00 -4.29
CA THR A 155 8.28 5.12 -5.21
C THR A 155 9.52 6.00 -5.46
N GLY A 156 10.68 5.65 -4.89
CA GLY A 156 11.89 6.50 -4.97
C GLY A 156 11.67 7.87 -4.33
N SER A 157 10.69 7.99 -3.43
CA SER A 157 10.32 9.20 -2.69
C SER A 157 11.24 9.43 -1.49
N GLY A 158 12.54 9.18 -1.70
CA GLY A 158 13.58 9.63 -0.80
C GLY A 158 13.43 11.13 -0.53
N ASN A 159 14.07 11.62 0.52
CA ASN A 159 14.06 13.00 1.04
C ASN A 159 14.60 14.07 0.06
N ARG A 160 14.34 13.93 -1.24
CA ARG A 160 14.72 14.80 -2.35
C ARG A 160 13.85 16.07 -2.40
N LEU A 161 13.55 16.65 -1.24
CA LEU A 161 12.70 17.84 -1.14
C LEU A 161 13.28 19.02 -1.93
N GLU A 162 14.59 19.02 -2.14
CA GLU A 162 15.30 19.94 -3.02
C GLU A 162 14.87 19.87 -4.49
N GLU A 163 14.23 18.79 -4.93
CA GLU A 163 13.68 18.67 -6.29
C GLU A 163 12.31 19.37 -6.46
N ILE A 164 11.66 19.78 -5.37
CA ILE A 164 10.35 20.45 -5.44
C ILE A 164 10.56 21.87 -5.98
N THR A 165 10.16 22.11 -7.23
CA THR A 165 10.33 23.41 -7.90
C THR A 165 9.21 24.41 -7.59
N LEU A 166 8.08 23.94 -7.06
CA LEU A 166 6.97 24.79 -6.63
C LEU A 166 7.14 25.24 -5.17
N PRO A 167 6.69 26.47 -4.82
CA PRO A 167 6.81 26.98 -3.46
C PRO A 167 5.94 26.18 -2.48
N LEU A 168 6.49 25.80 -1.35
CA LEU A 168 5.73 25.18 -0.26
C LEU A 168 5.10 26.26 0.63
N TYR A 169 3.87 26.03 1.09
CA TYR A 169 3.22 26.88 2.08
C TYR A 169 3.71 26.48 3.47
N GLU A 170 4.35 27.39 4.20
CA GLU A 170 4.90 27.11 5.53
C GLU A 170 4.04 27.71 6.66
N PRO A 171 3.98 27.06 7.84
CA PRO A 171 4.56 25.75 8.16
C PRO A 171 3.76 24.60 7.52
N TYR A 172 4.45 23.52 7.13
CA TYR A 172 3.83 22.30 6.59
C TYR A 172 4.30 21.02 7.30
N GLU A 173 3.46 20.00 7.23
CA GLU A 173 3.77 18.61 7.59
C GLU A 173 3.81 17.77 6.31
N LEU A 174 4.99 17.27 5.94
CA LEU A 174 5.16 16.50 4.70
C LEU A 174 4.39 15.17 4.76
N GLY A 175 3.60 14.89 3.73
CA GLY A 175 2.98 13.60 3.51
C GLY A 175 3.88 12.71 2.63
N ILE A 176 3.59 12.70 1.32
CA ILE A 176 4.24 11.82 0.34
C ILE A 176 4.92 12.69 -0.72
N HIS A 177 6.13 12.32 -1.15
CA HIS A 177 6.87 13.03 -2.20
C HIS A 177 7.27 12.09 -3.35
N MET A 178 6.37 11.85 -4.30
CA MET A 178 6.64 11.04 -5.50
C MET A 178 7.53 11.81 -6.49
N ALA A 179 8.83 11.83 -6.21
CA ALA A 179 9.82 12.60 -6.97
C ALA A 179 9.97 12.17 -8.43
N ASP A 180 9.66 10.92 -8.79
CA ASP A 180 9.65 10.42 -10.17
C ASP A 180 8.25 10.38 -10.81
N GLY A 181 7.27 10.93 -10.09
CA GLY A 181 5.85 10.89 -10.45
C GLY A 181 5.18 9.54 -10.20
N ALA A 182 3.85 9.53 -10.27
CA ALA A 182 3.09 8.28 -10.22
C ALA A 182 3.17 7.57 -11.58
N ALA A 183 3.43 6.26 -11.58
CA ALA A 183 3.36 5.43 -12.78
C ALA A 183 2.10 4.58 -12.73
N TRP A 184 1.14 4.84 -13.62
CA TRP A 184 -0.10 4.07 -13.78
C TRP A 184 -0.18 3.55 -15.22
N GLU A 185 -0.04 2.24 -15.39
CA GLU A 185 0.01 1.60 -16.72
C GLU A 185 1.05 2.25 -17.66
N GLU A 186 0.59 2.91 -18.73
CA GLU A 186 1.40 3.65 -19.70
C GLU A 186 1.52 5.16 -19.37
N LEU A 187 0.80 5.64 -18.37
CA LEU A 187 0.81 7.04 -17.95
C LEU A 187 1.85 7.24 -16.85
N ARG A 188 2.88 8.02 -17.20
CA ARG A 188 3.83 8.53 -16.21
C ARG A 188 3.46 9.96 -15.85
N GLY A 189 2.95 10.14 -14.64
CA GLY A 189 2.66 11.45 -14.09
C GLY A 189 3.91 12.26 -13.81
N LEU A 190 3.72 13.57 -13.68
CA LEU A 190 4.76 14.46 -13.18
C LEU A 190 5.09 14.15 -11.71
N PRO A 191 6.31 14.53 -11.26
CA PRO A 191 6.65 14.57 -9.85
C PRO A 191 5.57 15.27 -9.03
N ALA A 192 5.26 14.72 -7.85
CA ALA A 192 4.23 15.27 -6.98
C ALA A 192 4.61 15.18 -5.50
N VAL A 193 4.21 16.19 -4.74
CA VAL A 193 4.33 16.22 -3.29
C VAL A 193 2.99 16.53 -2.66
N THR A 194 2.67 15.84 -1.57
CA THR A 194 1.52 16.11 -0.72
C THR A 194 1.99 16.50 0.67
N PHE A 195 1.30 17.45 1.28
CA PHE A 195 1.59 17.91 2.63
C PHE A 195 0.35 18.51 3.28
N ARG A 196 0.41 18.64 4.60
CA ARG A 196 -0.63 19.28 5.41
C ARG A 196 -0.20 20.65 5.87
N VAL A 197 -1.16 21.56 6.00
CA VAL A 197 -0.97 22.91 6.53
C VAL A 197 -2.05 23.22 7.56
N ASN A 198 -1.72 24.10 8.51
CA ASN A 198 -2.68 24.62 9.49
C ASN A 198 -3.16 26.02 9.05
N ALA A 199 -3.83 26.09 7.91
CA ALA A 199 -4.37 27.31 7.32
C ALA A 199 -5.62 26.99 6.50
N SER A 200 -6.53 27.95 6.33
CA SER A 200 -7.74 27.74 5.53
C SER A 200 -7.42 27.60 4.04
N LYS A 201 -8.32 26.94 3.29
CA LYS A 201 -8.17 26.81 1.82
C LYS A 201 -7.97 28.15 1.11
N ASP A 202 -8.68 29.18 1.54
CA ASP A 202 -8.62 30.51 0.92
C ASP A 202 -7.27 31.19 1.16
N GLU A 203 -6.67 31.03 2.35
CA GLU A 203 -5.33 31.52 2.67
C GLU A 203 -4.26 30.82 1.83
N VAL A 204 -4.36 29.50 1.72
CA VAL A 204 -3.45 28.69 0.89
C VAL A 204 -3.58 29.05 -0.58
N LEU A 205 -4.82 29.18 -1.09
CA LEU A 205 -5.09 29.57 -2.46
C LEU A 205 -4.55 30.97 -2.78
N ALA A 206 -4.74 31.93 -1.85
CA ALA A 206 -4.23 33.29 -2.01
C ALA A 206 -2.70 33.31 -2.11
N PHE A 207 -2.00 32.54 -1.25
CA PHE A 207 -0.56 32.37 -1.33
C PHE A 207 -0.13 31.86 -2.70
N TYR A 208 -0.75 30.79 -3.20
CA TYR A 208 -0.36 30.23 -4.49
C TYR A 208 -0.70 31.12 -5.67
N LYS A 209 -1.81 31.86 -5.65
CA LYS A 209 -2.13 32.88 -6.67
C LYS A 209 -1.05 33.97 -6.73
N GLN A 210 -0.50 34.36 -5.58
CA GLN A 210 0.57 35.37 -5.51
C GLN A 210 1.91 34.80 -6.01
N LYS A 211 2.25 33.58 -5.62
CA LYS A 211 3.55 32.96 -5.95
C LYS A 211 3.62 32.39 -7.36
N LEU A 212 2.48 32.00 -7.93
CA LEU A 212 2.37 31.36 -9.24
C LEU A 212 1.47 32.18 -10.19
N PRO A 213 1.85 33.41 -10.58
CA PRO A 213 0.99 34.31 -11.34
C PRO A 213 0.64 33.80 -12.75
N THR A 214 1.42 32.86 -13.29
CA THR A 214 1.15 32.20 -14.57
C THR A 214 0.06 31.13 -14.46
N PHE A 215 -0.12 30.54 -13.28
CA PHE A 215 -1.15 29.53 -13.04
C PHE A 215 -2.53 30.18 -13.03
N LYS A 216 -3.54 29.43 -13.46
CA LYS A 216 -4.95 29.86 -13.53
C LYS A 216 -5.82 28.93 -12.71
N VAL A 217 -6.91 29.49 -12.17
CA VAL A 217 -7.93 28.70 -11.47
C VAL A 217 -8.58 27.75 -12.48
N ASP A 218 -8.71 26.48 -12.11
CA ASP A 218 -9.47 25.50 -12.89
C ASP A 218 -10.95 25.90 -12.88
N PRO A 219 -11.61 26.05 -14.04
CA PRO A 219 -13.04 26.38 -14.09
C PRO A 219 -13.94 25.35 -13.39
N ASN A 220 -13.47 24.11 -13.19
CA ASN A 220 -14.23 23.05 -12.54
C ASN A 220 -13.95 22.93 -11.03
N ASP A 221 -12.84 23.51 -10.56
CA ASP A 221 -12.41 23.42 -9.16
C ASP A 221 -11.77 24.76 -8.70
N PRO A 222 -12.47 25.57 -7.90
CA PRO A 222 -11.98 26.89 -7.48
C PRO A 222 -10.73 26.80 -6.57
N TYR A 223 -10.43 25.61 -6.04
CA TYR A 223 -9.29 25.33 -5.17
C TYR A 223 -8.15 24.61 -5.89
N ARG A 224 -8.23 24.56 -7.23
CA ARG A 224 -7.15 24.06 -8.09
C ARG A 224 -6.58 25.18 -8.95
N LEU A 225 -5.25 25.27 -8.96
CA LEU A 225 -4.50 26.13 -9.87
C LEU A 225 -3.72 25.25 -10.85
N VAL A 226 -3.83 25.54 -12.14
CA VAL A 226 -3.16 24.79 -13.20
C VAL A 226 -2.27 25.72 -14.04
N GLU A 227 -1.09 25.25 -14.45
CA GLU A 227 -0.21 26.01 -15.35
C GLU A 227 -0.89 26.25 -16.71
N LYS A 228 -1.67 25.27 -17.18
CA LYS A 228 -2.41 25.33 -18.44
C LYS A 228 -3.81 24.73 -18.26
N VAL A 229 -4.84 25.53 -18.52
CA VAL A 229 -6.23 25.05 -18.56
C VAL A 229 -6.38 24.17 -19.81
N LEU A 230 -6.77 22.92 -19.60
CA LEU A 230 -7.00 21.96 -20.68
C LEU A 230 -8.49 21.90 -21.03
N PRO A 231 -8.87 21.87 -22.33
CA PRO A 231 -10.27 21.75 -22.73
C PRO A 231 -10.86 20.36 -22.40
N GLY A 232 -12.18 20.26 -22.29
CA GLY A 232 -12.90 18.99 -22.09
C GLY A 232 -13.35 18.71 -20.65
N GLU A 233 -14.01 17.56 -20.44
CA GLU A 233 -14.47 17.10 -19.13
C GLU A 233 -13.31 16.83 -18.16
N GLU A 234 -13.58 16.89 -16.87
CA GLU A 234 -12.58 16.66 -15.83
C GLU A 234 -12.35 15.15 -15.64
N THR A 235 -11.12 14.70 -15.88
CA THR A 235 -10.68 13.35 -15.52
C THR A 235 -9.35 13.44 -14.79
N ILE A 236 -9.07 12.51 -13.86
CA ILE A 236 -7.80 12.45 -13.13
C ILE A 236 -6.61 12.40 -14.11
N ALA A 237 -6.77 11.69 -15.23
CA ALA A 237 -5.77 11.59 -16.30
C ALA A 237 -5.44 12.94 -16.97
N LYS A 238 -6.37 13.91 -16.94
CA LYS A 238 -6.20 15.20 -17.63
C LYS A 238 -5.06 16.03 -17.05
N TYR A 239 -4.89 16.01 -15.74
CA TYR A 239 -3.92 16.84 -15.04
C TYR A 239 -2.66 16.10 -14.60
N ILE A 240 -2.57 14.80 -14.86
CA ILE A 240 -1.41 13.97 -14.47
C ILE A 240 -0.09 14.48 -15.06
N ASN A 241 -0.15 15.16 -16.22
CA ASN A 241 0.98 15.70 -16.95
C ASN A 241 1.03 17.23 -17.00
N VAL A 242 0.25 17.91 -16.17
CA VAL A 242 0.22 19.38 -16.09
C VAL A 242 0.60 19.80 -14.67
N PRO A 243 1.56 20.71 -14.49
CA PRO A 243 1.85 21.26 -13.17
C PRO A 243 0.61 21.92 -12.58
N HIS A 244 0.29 21.57 -11.35
CA HIS A 244 -0.90 22.07 -10.66
C HIS A 244 -0.72 22.08 -9.15
N VAL A 245 -1.53 22.91 -8.51
CA VAL A 245 -1.75 22.95 -7.07
C VAL A 245 -3.20 22.56 -6.85
N ALA A 246 -3.47 21.55 -6.03
CA ALA A 246 -4.81 21.17 -5.63
C ALA A 246 -4.92 21.20 -4.10
N ILE A 247 -5.97 21.85 -3.59
CA ILE A 247 -6.19 22.05 -2.14
C ILE A 247 -7.46 21.29 -1.74
N TYR A 248 -7.29 20.24 -0.94
CA TYR A 248 -8.33 19.32 -0.52
C TYR A 248 -8.61 19.45 0.97
N GLY A 249 -9.90 19.38 1.35
CA GLY A 249 -10.31 19.56 2.75
C GLY A 249 -9.71 20.83 3.38
N ASP A 250 -9.70 20.94 4.70
CA ASP A 250 -9.25 22.18 5.32
C ASP A 250 -7.73 22.29 5.42
N THR A 251 -6.97 21.24 5.11
CA THR A 251 -5.56 21.17 5.48
C THR A 251 -4.64 20.49 4.47
N PHE A 252 -5.13 19.91 3.37
CA PHE A 252 -4.30 19.07 2.49
C PHE A 252 -3.97 19.75 1.17
N VAL A 253 -2.69 19.75 0.79
CA VAL A 253 -2.21 20.35 -0.46
C VAL A 253 -1.44 19.30 -1.26
N GLN A 254 -1.76 19.20 -2.55
CA GLN A 254 -0.98 18.46 -3.53
C GLN A 254 -0.36 19.43 -4.53
N LEU A 255 0.94 19.28 -4.75
CA LEU A 255 1.66 19.98 -5.81
C LEU A 255 2.16 18.96 -6.82
N THR A 256 1.97 19.28 -8.08
CA THR A 256 2.51 18.53 -9.21
C THR A 256 3.38 19.48 -10.02
N TYR A 257 4.62 19.10 -10.34
CA TYR A 257 5.62 20.03 -10.86
C TYR A 257 6.58 19.42 -11.88
N ARG A 258 7.26 20.27 -12.64
CA ARG A 258 8.34 19.85 -13.55
C ARG A 258 9.68 19.92 -12.81
N ARG A 259 10.59 19.04 -13.19
CA ARG A 259 12.02 19.24 -12.91
C ARG A 259 12.60 20.32 -13.82
#